data_AF-A0A7I8MR34-F1
#
_entry.id   AF-A0A7I8MR34-F1
#
_cell.length_a   1.000
_cell.length_b   1.000
_cell.length_c   1.000
_cell.angle_alpha   90.00
_cell.angle_beta   90.00
_cell.angle_gamma   90.00
#
_symmetry.space_group_name_H-M   'P 1'
#
loop_
_entity.id
_entity.type
_entity.pdbx_description
1 polymer ?
#
loop_
_entity_poly.entity_id
_entity_poly.type
_entity_poly.pdbx_seq_one_letter_code
_entity_poly.pdbx_strand_id
1 'polypeptide(L)'
;MDDRAFVKHLVAQDDWIATTLMLSAMDRIAPDTLEPEDVTRLAESENSFIARTARAILARRHRNEGSSEDTMQNETAISDKILLLKGIEIFEGLSVGELAAVASVSEEEDYPSGAVVIQEGDPGETMYLIIRGEVSVIKGLGSDNEIELDRIREGDYFGEMALFENIARTASIRTETPSRLLILHKQEFKEIVREYPQIALEICRALSGRIRRLHDKIRK
;
A
#
# COMPACT_ATOMS: atom_id res chain seq x y z
N MET A 1 24.40 -1.32 25.01
CA MET A 1 23.47 -2.46 24.98
C MET A 1 23.72 -3.12 23.64
N ASP A 2 23.91 -4.43 23.59
CA ASP A 2 24.25 -5.11 22.33
C ASP A 2 23.04 -5.10 21.39
N ASP A 3 23.09 -4.29 20.33
CA ASP A 3 21.98 -4.11 19.38
C ASP A 3 21.55 -5.44 18.76
N ARG A 4 22.47 -6.43 18.67
CA ARG A 4 22.18 -7.79 18.19
C ARG A 4 21.35 -8.60 19.18
N ALA A 5 21.63 -8.46 20.48
CA ALA A 5 20.86 -9.12 21.52
C ALA A 5 19.44 -8.56 21.64
N PHE A 6 19.28 -7.25 21.37
CA PHE A 6 17.98 -6.60 21.34
C PHE A 6 17.08 -7.13 20.21
N VAL A 7 17.61 -7.31 19.00
CA VAL A 7 16.87 -7.90 17.86
C VAL A 7 16.37 -9.30 18.16
N LYS A 8 17.26 -10.16 18.68
CA LYS A 8 16.89 -11.54 19.04
C LYS A 8 15.82 -11.59 20.13
N HIS A 9 15.85 -10.65 21.06
CA HIS A 9 14.84 -10.55 22.10
C HIS A 9 13.50 -10.05 21.56
N LEU A 10 13.51 -9.07 20.66
CA LEU A 10 12.28 -8.51 20.08
C LEU A 10 11.59 -9.51 19.14
N VAL A 11 12.36 -10.22 18.32
CA VAL A 11 11.88 -11.31 17.45
C VAL A 11 11.28 -12.46 18.26
N ALA A 12 11.67 -12.61 19.53
CA ALA A 12 11.10 -13.60 20.44
C ALA A 12 9.82 -13.13 21.16
N GLN A 13 9.38 -11.88 20.93
CA GLN A 13 8.11 -11.36 21.47
C GLN A 13 6.97 -11.60 20.48
N ASP A 14 5.77 -11.88 20.99
CA ASP A 14 4.53 -12.06 20.19
C ASP A 14 3.99 -10.74 19.58
N ASP A 15 4.78 -9.66 19.56
CA ASP A 15 4.41 -8.38 18.95
C ASP A 15 5.04 -8.27 17.54
N TRP A 16 4.25 -8.68 16.54
CA TRP A 16 4.70 -8.66 15.17
C TRP A 16 4.79 -7.25 14.57
N ILE A 17 4.04 -6.26 15.08
CA ILE A 17 4.11 -4.88 14.61
C ILE A 17 5.45 -4.28 15.02
N ALA A 18 5.80 -4.39 16.30
CA ALA A 18 7.10 -3.95 16.79
C ALA A 18 8.23 -4.65 16.02
N THR A 19 8.09 -5.96 15.78
CA THR A 19 9.06 -6.76 15.04
C THR A 19 9.21 -6.31 13.58
N THR A 20 8.12 -6.12 12.84
CA THR A 20 8.15 -5.66 11.44
C THR A 20 8.67 -4.23 11.30
N LEU A 21 8.25 -3.33 12.19
CA LEU A 21 8.76 -1.95 12.23
C LEU A 21 10.26 -1.92 12.53
N MET A 22 10.72 -2.68 13.53
CA MET A 22 12.13 -2.75 13.90
C MET A 22 12.97 -3.37 12.78
N LEU A 23 12.53 -4.47 12.18
CA LEU A 23 13.21 -5.09 11.05
C LEU A 23 13.37 -4.12 9.87
N SER A 24 12.31 -3.40 9.53
CA SER A 24 12.34 -2.39 8.47
C SER A 24 13.22 -1.18 8.81
N ALA A 25 13.28 -0.76 10.08
CA ALA A 25 14.14 0.33 10.54
C ALA A 25 15.62 -0.08 10.59
N MET A 26 15.92 -1.29 11.07
CA MET A 26 17.30 -1.77 11.23
C MET A 26 17.98 -2.08 9.91
N ASP A 27 17.24 -2.57 8.92
CA ASP A 27 17.80 -2.75 7.58
C ASP A 27 18.28 -1.42 6.96
N ARG A 28 17.69 -0.28 7.38
CA ARG A 28 18.12 1.05 6.93
C ARG A 28 19.22 1.66 7.78
N ILE A 29 19.13 1.53 9.10
CA ILE A 29 19.99 2.26 10.05
C ILE A 29 21.28 1.49 10.32
N ALA A 30 21.21 0.16 10.41
CA ALA A 30 22.33 -0.69 10.80
C ALA A 30 22.24 -2.08 10.13
N PRO A 31 22.34 -2.16 8.78
CA PRO A 31 22.13 -3.40 8.02
C PRO A 31 23.06 -4.55 8.45
N ASP A 32 24.29 -4.23 8.87
CA ASP A 32 25.31 -5.18 9.37
C ASP A 32 24.94 -5.88 10.69
N THR A 33 23.88 -5.40 11.34
CA THR A 33 23.36 -5.97 12.60
C THR A 33 22.32 -7.05 12.33
N LEU A 34 21.72 -7.07 11.14
CA LEU A 34 20.76 -8.06 10.70
C LEU A 34 21.48 -9.15 9.89
N GLU A 35 21.80 -10.24 10.58
CA GLU A 35 22.43 -11.40 9.94
C GLU A 35 21.47 -11.97 8.86
N PRO A 36 21.96 -12.27 7.64
CA PRO A 36 21.13 -12.80 6.56
C PRO A 36 20.36 -14.08 6.96
N GLU A 37 20.95 -14.91 7.82
CA GLU A 37 20.32 -16.12 8.36
C GLU A 37 19.09 -15.80 9.22
N ASP A 38 19.15 -14.75 10.05
CA ASP A 38 18.03 -14.35 10.90
C ASP A 38 16.87 -13.80 10.06
N VAL A 39 17.16 -13.01 9.02
CA VAL A 39 16.14 -12.52 8.08
C VAL A 39 15.53 -13.69 7.27
N THR A 40 16.34 -14.66 6.86
CA THR A 40 15.86 -15.87 6.15
C THR A 40 14.93 -16.69 7.03
N ARG A 41 15.26 -16.88 8.31
CA ARG A 41 14.38 -17.56 9.28
C ARG A 41 13.06 -16.81 9.47
N LEU A 42 13.10 -15.47 9.51
CA LEU A 42 11.90 -14.66 9.62
C LEU A 42 11.02 -14.74 8.37
N ALA A 43 11.62 -14.91 7.19
CA ALA A 43 10.89 -15.12 5.92
C ALA A 43 10.06 -16.42 5.89
N GLU A 44 10.36 -17.36 6.78
CA GLU A 44 9.63 -18.63 6.99
C GLU A 44 8.68 -18.58 8.20
N SER A 45 8.51 -17.42 8.83
CA SER A 45 7.62 -17.27 9.98
C SER A 45 6.17 -17.64 9.64
N GLU A 46 5.46 -18.26 10.61
CA GLU A 46 4.00 -18.47 10.53
C GLU A 46 3.22 -17.14 10.49
N ASN A 47 3.82 -16.05 10.95
CA ASN A 47 3.23 -14.72 10.85
C ASN A 47 3.49 -14.12 9.45
N SER A 48 2.42 -13.99 8.66
CA SER A 48 2.46 -13.49 7.28
C SER A 48 3.15 -12.12 7.14
N PHE A 49 3.00 -11.22 8.12
CA PHE A 49 3.58 -9.87 8.07
C PHE A 49 5.09 -9.88 8.32
N ILE A 50 5.55 -10.65 9.31
CA ILE A 50 6.98 -10.85 9.58
C ILE A 50 7.64 -11.51 8.37
N ALA A 51 7.02 -12.58 7.86
CA ALA A 51 7.52 -13.33 6.72
C ALA A 51 7.64 -12.46 5.46
N ARG A 52 6.62 -11.66 5.16
CA ARG A 52 6.68 -10.76 4.00
C ARG A 52 7.72 -9.65 4.18
N THR A 53 7.78 -9.03 5.36
CA THR A 53 8.77 -7.97 5.64
C THR A 53 10.20 -8.50 5.48
N ALA A 54 10.46 -9.70 5.99
CA ALA A 54 11.74 -10.37 5.84
C ALA A 54 12.06 -10.73 4.39
N ARG A 55 11.10 -11.27 3.63
CA ARG A 55 11.26 -11.53 2.18
C ARG A 55 11.54 -10.25 1.40
N ALA A 56 10.88 -9.14 1.73
CA ALA A 56 11.13 -7.84 1.10
C ALA A 56 12.56 -7.36 1.36
N ILE A 57 13.08 -7.52 2.59
CA ILE A 57 14.47 -7.21 2.94
C ILE A 57 15.45 -8.09 2.14
N LEU A 58 15.21 -9.40 2.07
CA LEU A 58 16.07 -10.33 1.30
C LEU A 58 16.09 -9.99 -0.20
N ALA A 59 14.92 -9.68 -0.77
CA ALA A 59 14.82 -9.27 -2.17
C ALA A 59 15.56 -7.96 -2.46
N ARG A 60 15.60 -7.01 -1.50
CA ARG A 60 16.42 -5.79 -1.60
C ARG A 60 17.92 -6.09 -1.59
N ARG A 61 18.38 -6.98 -0.70
CA ARG A 61 19.79 -7.35 -0.58
C ARG A 61 20.32 -8.07 -1.83
N HIS A 62 19.55 -8.99 -2.40
CA HIS A 62 19.91 -9.65 -3.66
C HIS A 62 19.93 -8.72 -4.88
N ARG A 63 19.11 -7.65 -4.88
CA ARG A 63 19.15 -6.63 -5.94
C ARG A 63 20.38 -5.72 -5.86
N ASN A 64 20.90 -5.46 -4.66
CA ASN A 64 22.11 -4.64 -4.48
C ASN A 64 23.41 -5.33 -4.91
N GLU A 65 23.43 -6.65 -5.08
CA GLU A 65 24.61 -7.40 -5.52
C GLU A 65 24.79 -7.41 -7.06
N GLY A 66 23.84 -6.86 -7.84
CA GLY A 66 23.73 -7.15 -9.28
C GLY A 66 23.65 -6.01 -10.30
N SER A 67 23.59 -4.72 -9.95
CA SER A 67 23.48 -3.67 -10.98
C SER A 67 23.89 -2.27 -10.55
N SER A 68 24.67 -1.64 -11.42
CA SER A 68 25.14 -0.25 -11.42
C SER A 68 24.08 0.81 -11.04
N GLU A 69 24.36 1.50 -9.95
CA GLU A 69 24.14 2.91 -9.54
C GLU A 69 22.96 3.80 -10.02
N ASP A 70 22.05 3.42 -10.92
CA ASP A 70 21.02 4.38 -11.45
C ASP A 70 19.55 4.13 -11.07
N THR A 71 19.24 3.18 -10.17
CA THR A 71 17.86 2.98 -9.65
C THR A 71 17.80 2.97 -8.11
N MET A 72 18.53 3.88 -7.47
CA MET A 72 18.36 4.19 -6.04
C MET A 72 17.41 5.39 -5.87
N GLN A 73 16.13 5.13 -5.59
CA GLN A 73 15.08 6.04 -5.04
C GLN A 73 13.73 5.33 -5.32
N ASN A 74 12.80 5.01 -4.43
CA ASN A 74 12.42 5.42 -3.08
C ASN A 74 11.46 4.33 -2.56
N GLU A 75 11.83 3.47 -1.60
CA GLU A 75 10.82 2.72 -0.85
C GLU A 75 10.52 3.51 0.43
N THR A 76 9.39 4.21 0.43
CA THR A 76 9.01 5.17 1.48
C THR A 76 9.01 4.48 2.85
N ALA A 77 9.54 5.15 3.89
CA ALA A 77 9.58 4.57 5.23
C ALA A 77 8.16 4.25 5.73
N ILE A 78 8.02 3.22 6.58
CA ILE A 78 6.69 2.90 7.13
C ILE A 78 6.11 4.12 7.86
N SER A 79 6.95 4.87 8.59
CA SER A 79 6.57 6.13 9.24
C SER A 79 6.05 7.18 8.24
N ASP A 80 6.69 7.29 7.08
CA ASP A 80 6.28 8.22 6.03
C ASP A 80 4.99 7.74 5.35
N LYS A 81 4.86 6.42 5.09
CA LYS A 81 3.62 5.81 4.60
C LYS A 81 2.46 6.05 5.55
N ILE A 82 2.67 5.96 6.86
CA ILE A 82 1.65 6.27 7.88
C ILE A 82 1.19 7.72 7.74
N LEU A 83 2.12 8.66 7.56
CA LEU A 83 1.79 10.08 7.39
C LEU A 83 1.00 10.31 6.09
N LEU A 84 1.41 9.67 5.00
CA LEU A 84 0.72 9.73 3.71
C LEU A 84 -0.70 9.15 3.82
N LEU A 85 -0.84 7.94 4.35
CA LEU A 85 -2.13 7.26 4.52
C LEU A 85 -3.09 8.08 5.39
N LYS A 86 -2.57 8.77 6.41
CA LYS A 86 -3.38 9.65 7.26
C LYS A 86 -3.98 10.84 6.52
N GLY A 87 -3.36 11.27 5.41
CA GLY A 87 -3.88 12.34 4.56
C GLY A 87 -4.93 11.89 3.55
N ILE A 88 -5.24 10.59 3.46
CA ILE A 88 -6.19 10.03 2.50
C ILE A 88 -7.53 9.83 3.18
N GLU A 89 -8.59 10.35 2.55
CA GLU A 89 -9.93 10.44 3.16
C GLU A 89 -10.45 9.08 3.70
N ILE A 90 -10.21 7.99 2.97
CA ILE A 90 -10.67 6.65 3.34
C ILE A 90 -10.01 6.10 4.62
N PHE A 91 -8.88 6.67 5.04
CA PHE A 91 -8.09 6.25 6.20
C PHE A 91 -7.93 7.32 7.29
N GLU A 92 -8.52 8.51 7.14
CA GLU A 92 -8.41 9.61 8.13
C GLU A 92 -8.83 9.20 9.55
N GLY A 93 -9.81 8.29 9.66
CA GLY A 93 -10.34 7.80 10.94
C GLY A 93 -9.47 6.75 11.65
N LEU A 94 -8.43 6.24 10.99
CA LEU A 94 -7.59 5.17 11.53
C LEU A 94 -6.59 5.67 12.57
N SER A 95 -6.37 4.86 13.60
CA SER A 95 -5.30 5.03 14.57
C SER A 95 -3.93 4.79 13.94
N VAL A 96 -2.86 5.22 14.64
CA VAL A 96 -1.48 5.02 14.15
C VAL A 96 -1.14 3.54 13.99
N GLY A 97 -1.62 2.67 14.88
CA GLY A 97 -1.38 1.23 14.78
C GLY A 97 -2.08 0.60 13.56
N GLU A 98 -3.32 1.03 13.28
CA GLU A 98 -4.07 0.57 12.11
C GLU A 98 -3.45 1.09 10.80
N LEU A 99 -3.01 2.35 10.77
CA LEU A 99 -2.27 2.91 9.65
C LEU A 99 -0.94 2.18 9.43
N ALA A 100 -0.25 1.80 10.52
CA ALA A 100 0.98 1.01 10.43
C ALA A 100 0.71 -0.39 9.83
N ALA A 101 -0.39 -1.03 10.22
CA ALA A 101 -0.80 -2.31 9.66
C ALA A 101 -1.06 -2.18 8.14
N VAL A 102 -1.83 -1.18 7.70
CA VAL A 102 -2.07 -0.90 6.27
C VAL A 102 -0.76 -0.58 5.54
N ALA A 103 0.09 0.28 6.11
CA ALA A 103 1.38 0.63 5.53
C ALA A 103 2.27 -0.60 5.33
N SER A 104 2.25 -1.55 6.27
CA SER A 104 3.07 -2.77 6.24
C SER A 104 2.71 -3.73 5.11
N VAL A 105 1.47 -3.67 4.59
CA VAL A 105 1.01 -4.48 3.46
C VAL A 105 0.95 -3.74 2.13
N SER A 106 1.06 -2.42 2.17
CA SER A 106 0.98 -1.62 0.95
C SER A 106 2.31 -1.63 0.19
N GLU A 107 2.23 -1.88 -1.11
CA GLU A 107 3.36 -1.79 -2.03
C GLU A 107 3.40 -0.38 -2.64
N GLU A 108 4.58 0.08 -3.05
CA GLU A 108 4.74 1.39 -3.70
C GLU A 108 5.24 1.17 -5.12
N GLU A 109 4.60 1.82 -6.09
CA GLU A 109 4.97 1.70 -7.50
C GLU A 109 4.89 3.07 -8.19
N ASP A 110 5.92 3.36 -9.00
CA ASP A 110 6.01 4.55 -9.84
C ASP A 110 5.55 4.21 -11.26
N TYR A 111 4.64 5.03 -11.79
CA TYR A 111 4.10 4.93 -13.13
C TYR A 111 4.50 6.15 -13.96
N PRO A 112 4.99 5.97 -15.21
CA PRO A 112 5.23 7.09 -16.10
C PRO A 112 3.89 7.72 -16.54
N SER A 113 3.94 8.95 -17.04
CA SER A 113 2.78 9.61 -17.65
C SER A 113 2.23 8.80 -18.83
N GLY A 114 0.91 8.70 -18.95
CA GLY A 114 0.22 7.95 -20.01
C GLY A 114 0.12 6.44 -19.78
N ALA A 115 0.64 5.91 -18.66
CA ALA A 115 0.54 4.50 -18.32
C ALA A 115 -0.90 4.12 -17.94
N VAL A 116 -1.34 2.93 -18.38
CA VAL A 116 -2.63 2.35 -17.99
C VAL A 116 -2.42 1.53 -16.72
N VAL A 117 -2.99 1.98 -15.61
CA VAL A 117 -2.87 1.35 -14.29
C VAL A 117 -3.96 0.29 -14.09
N ILE A 118 -5.15 0.56 -14.60
CA ILE A 118 -6.30 -0.35 -14.57
C ILE A 118 -6.90 -0.39 -15.97
N GLN A 119 -7.25 -1.58 -16.43
CA GLN A 119 -8.02 -1.78 -17.65
C GLN A 119 -9.46 -2.15 -17.31
N GLU A 120 -10.42 -1.47 -17.95
CA GLU A 120 -11.83 -1.82 -17.88
C GLU A 120 -12.08 -3.27 -18.29
N GLY A 121 -12.92 -3.97 -17.53
CA GLY A 121 -13.31 -5.37 -17.80
C GLY A 121 -12.42 -6.41 -17.12
N ASP A 122 -11.22 -6.03 -16.68
CA ASP A 122 -10.32 -6.95 -15.98
C ASP A 122 -10.85 -7.31 -14.59
N PRO A 123 -10.47 -8.48 -14.03
CA PRO A 123 -10.73 -8.78 -12.63
C PRO A 123 -10.08 -7.74 -11.70
N GLY A 124 -10.83 -7.25 -10.70
CA GLY A 124 -10.31 -6.30 -9.71
C GLY A 124 -9.92 -6.97 -8.40
N GLU A 125 -8.64 -6.91 -8.03
CA GLU A 125 -8.12 -7.47 -6.77
C GLU A 125 -7.22 -6.49 -5.98
N THR A 126 -7.13 -5.23 -6.43
CA THR A 126 -6.31 -4.18 -5.82
C THR A 126 -7.04 -2.85 -5.76
N MET A 127 -6.75 -2.06 -4.73
CA MET A 127 -7.01 -0.62 -4.72
C MET A 127 -5.70 0.16 -4.77
N TYR A 128 -5.77 1.41 -5.21
CA TYR A 128 -4.64 2.30 -5.38
C TYR A 128 -4.88 3.61 -4.65
N LEU A 129 -3.82 4.16 -4.09
CA LEU A 129 -3.79 5.40 -3.32
C LEU A 129 -2.77 6.32 -3.99
N ILE A 130 -3.15 7.55 -4.31
CA ILE A 130 -2.29 8.47 -5.05
C ILE A 130 -1.40 9.23 -4.07
N ILE A 131 -0.13 8.83 -3.95
CA ILE A 131 0.89 9.58 -3.19
C ILE A 131 1.28 10.85 -3.93
N ARG A 132 1.37 10.77 -5.26
CA ARG A 132 1.73 11.89 -6.12
C ARG A 132 1.18 11.68 -7.51
N GLY A 133 0.78 12.78 -8.15
CA GLY A 133 0.38 12.81 -9.55
C GLY A 133 -1.12 12.93 -9.76
N GLU A 134 -1.54 12.73 -11.00
CA GLU A 134 -2.93 12.80 -11.44
C GLU A 134 -3.22 11.60 -12.36
N VAL A 135 -4.42 11.04 -12.24
CA VAL A 135 -4.94 9.99 -13.12
C VAL A 135 -6.32 10.37 -13.65
N SER A 136 -6.64 9.87 -14.84
CA SER A 136 -7.95 9.98 -15.47
C SER A 136 -8.72 8.66 -15.36
N VAL A 137 -10.03 8.77 -15.10
CA VAL A 137 -10.97 7.65 -15.14
C VAL A 137 -11.63 7.63 -16.51
N ILE A 138 -11.47 6.56 -17.26
CA ILE A 138 -11.85 6.50 -18.68
C ILE A 138 -12.76 5.30 -18.93
N LYS A 139 -13.86 5.53 -19.63
CA LYS A 139 -14.74 4.47 -20.15
C LYS A 139 -14.41 4.21 -21.62
N GLY A 140 -14.30 2.94 -22.01
CA GLY A 140 -14.06 2.57 -23.41
C GLY A 140 -12.70 3.04 -23.94
N LEU A 141 -11.66 2.99 -23.11
CA LEU A 141 -10.28 3.37 -23.47
C LEU A 141 -9.85 2.67 -24.78
N GLY A 142 -9.38 3.45 -25.76
CA GLY A 142 -8.95 2.94 -27.07
C GLY A 142 -10.09 2.63 -28.04
N SER A 143 -11.33 3.00 -27.73
CA SER A 143 -12.49 2.88 -28.63
C SER A 143 -12.93 4.23 -29.19
N ASP A 144 -13.77 4.21 -30.24
CA ASP A 144 -14.37 5.41 -30.82
C ASP A 144 -15.27 6.19 -29.84
N ASN A 145 -15.69 5.55 -28.73
CA ASN A 145 -16.52 6.14 -27.68
C ASN A 145 -15.72 6.34 -26.37
N GLU A 146 -14.41 6.58 -26.45
CA GLU A 146 -13.59 6.91 -25.28
C GLU A 146 -14.13 8.19 -24.60
N ILE A 147 -14.47 8.08 -23.31
CA ILE A 147 -14.98 9.21 -22.51
C ILE A 147 -14.21 9.27 -21.20
N GLU A 148 -13.63 10.44 -20.90
CA GLU A 148 -13.08 10.76 -19.58
C GLU A 148 -14.26 11.06 -18.62
N LEU A 149 -14.39 10.25 -17.57
CA LEU A 149 -15.46 10.35 -16.58
C LEU A 149 -15.08 11.26 -15.40
N ASP A 150 -13.82 11.21 -14.97
CA ASP A 150 -13.32 11.95 -13.81
C ASP A 150 -11.79 12.07 -13.83
N ARG A 151 -11.25 12.93 -12.96
CA ARG A 151 -9.82 13.05 -12.66
C ARG A 151 -9.57 12.94 -11.16
N ILE A 152 -8.64 12.08 -10.78
CA ILE A 152 -8.30 11.79 -9.40
C ILE A 152 -6.85 12.24 -9.15
N ARG A 153 -6.62 12.92 -8.03
CA ARG A 153 -5.33 13.57 -7.70
C ARG A 153 -4.72 13.00 -6.43
N GLU A 154 -3.48 13.40 -6.18
CA GLU A 154 -2.78 13.20 -4.91
C GLU A 154 -3.69 13.41 -3.69
N GLY A 155 -3.60 12.48 -2.73
CA GLY A 155 -4.43 12.43 -1.53
C GLY A 155 -5.75 11.68 -1.68
N ASP A 156 -6.12 11.27 -2.90
CA ASP A 156 -7.31 10.46 -3.17
C ASP A 156 -6.92 9.04 -3.63
N TYR A 157 -7.93 8.22 -3.93
CA TYR A 157 -7.79 6.79 -4.17
C TYR A 157 -8.74 6.30 -5.26
N PHE A 158 -8.47 5.12 -5.82
CA PHE A 158 -9.32 4.49 -6.82
C PHE A 158 -9.25 2.96 -6.78
N GLY A 159 -10.24 2.32 -7.38
CA GLY A 159 -10.32 0.86 -7.46
C GLY A 159 -10.72 0.18 -6.15
N GLU A 160 -11.25 0.94 -5.19
CA GLU A 160 -11.71 0.48 -3.87
C GLU A 160 -12.81 -0.59 -3.97
N MET A 161 -13.65 -0.54 -5.01
CA MET A 161 -14.72 -1.52 -5.21
C MET A 161 -14.18 -2.96 -5.28
N ALA A 162 -12.98 -3.15 -5.84
CA ALA A 162 -12.32 -4.44 -5.93
C ALA A 162 -12.03 -5.08 -4.58
N LEU A 163 -11.91 -4.30 -3.51
CA LEU A 163 -11.66 -4.84 -2.17
C LEU A 163 -12.89 -5.51 -1.57
N PHE A 164 -14.08 -4.98 -1.86
CA PHE A 164 -15.32 -5.38 -1.22
C PHE A 164 -16.16 -6.32 -2.10
N GLU A 165 -16.04 -6.18 -3.41
CA GLU A 165 -16.84 -6.90 -4.38
C GLU A 165 -15.98 -7.75 -5.31
N ASN A 166 -16.56 -8.83 -5.83
CA ASN A 166 -15.96 -9.64 -6.89
C ASN A 166 -16.53 -9.19 -8.24
N ILE A 167 -16.28 -7.92 -8.60
CA ILE A 167 -16.72 -7.33 -9.87
C ILE A 167 -15.53 -7.02 -10.77
N ALA A 168 -15.77 -7.05 -12.08
CA ALA A 168 -14.81 -6.54 -13.05
C ALA A 168 -14.61 -5.03 -12.90
N ARG A 169 -13.44 -4.53 -13.30
CA ARG A 169 -13.12 -3.11 -13.33
C ARG A 169 -14.13 -2.37 -14.20
N THR A 170 -14.75 -1.35 -13.64
CA THR A 170 -15.86 -0.61 -14.27
C THR A 170 -15.40 0.45 -15.26
N ALA A 171 -14.14 0.87 -15.17
CA ALA A 171 -13.48 1.84 -16.03
C ALA A 171 -11.97 1.58 -16.03
N SER A 172 -11.27 2.11 -17.04
CA SER A 172 -9.81 2.15 -17.09
C SER A 172 -9.29 3.34 -16.31
N ILE A 173 -8.06 3.24 -15.81
CA ILE A 173 -7.33 4.33 -15.18
C ILE A 173 -6.04 4.57 -15.95
N ARG A 174 -5.80 5.81 -16.38
CA ARG A 174 -4.58 6.23 -17.07
C ARG A 174 -3.90 7.36 -16.31
N THR A 175 -2.59 7.32 -16.18
CA THR A 175 -1.84 8.41 -15.55
C THR A 175 -1.77 9.63 -16.48
N GLU A 176 -2.04 10.81 -15.95
CA GLU A 176 -1.96 12.09 -16.70
C GLU A 176 -0.62 12.80 -16.45
N THR A 177 0.05 12.46 -15.35
CA THR A 177 1.41 12.87 -15.01
C THR A 177 2.21 11.65 -14.57
N PRO A 178 3.54 11.72 -14.43
CA PRO A 178 4.27 10.72 -13.64
C PRO A 178 3.64 10.62 -12.25
N SER A 179 3.28 9.40 -11.85
CA SER A 179 2.45 9.16 -10.67
C SER A 179 3.09 8.10 -9.79
N ARG A 180 2.92 8.27 -8.48
CA ARG A 180 3.39 7.34 -7.47
C ARG A 180 2.22 6.86 -6.67
N LEU A 181 2.05 5.55 -6.61
CA LEU A 181 0.86 4.92 -6.04
C LEU A 181 1.25 3.99 -4.89
N LEU A 182 0.45 3.96 -3.83
CA LEU A 182 0.42 2.81 -2.92
C LEU A 182 -0.64 1.82 -3.40
N ILE A 183 -0.27 0.55 -3.43
CA ILE A 183 -1.11 -0.56 -3.88
C ILE A 183 -1.50 -1.37 -2.66
N LEU A 184 -2.79 -1.57 -2.47
CA LEU A 184 -3.33 -2.44 -1.44
C LEU A 184 -4.13 -3.56 -2.09
N HIS A 185 -3.63 -4.77 -1.92
CA HIS A 185 -4.27 -5.98 -2.43
C HIS A 185 -5.41 -6.43 -1.53
N LYS A 186 -6.43 -7.03 -2.14
CA LYS A 186 -7.66 -7.49 -1.46
C LYS A 186 -7.39 -8.53 -0.40
N GLN A 187 -6.48 -9.46 -0.65
CA GLN A 187 -6.19 -10.55 0.29
C GLN A 187 -5.52 -10.00 1.56
N GLU A 188 -4.55 -9.12 1.39
CA GLU A 188 -3.82 -8.42 2.43
C GLU A 188 -4.76 -7.52 3.25
N PHE A 189 -5.64 -6.79 2.57
CA PHE A 189 -6.68 -6.00 3.23
C PHE A 189 -7.60 -6.90 4.09
N LYS A 190 -8.04 -8.04 3.57
CA LYS A 190 -8.86 -9.01 4.33
C LYS A 190 -8.13 -9.54 5.56
N GLU A 191 -6.83 -9.81 5.44
CA GLU A 191 -6.01 -10.29 6.56
C GLU A 191 -5.89 -9.23 7.66
N ILE A 192 -5.59 -7.98 7.29
CA ILE A 192 -5.56 -6.89 8.27
C ILE A 192 -6.93 -6.71 8.91
N VAL A 193 -8.03 -6.70 8.14
CA VAL A 193 -9.37 -6.49 8.71
C VAL A 193 -9.76 -7.59 9.70
N ARG A 194 -9.27 -8.82 9.54
CA ARG A 194 -9.50 -9.89 10.53
C ARG A 194 -8.82 -9.58 11.86
N GLU A 195 -7.65 -8.95 11.82
CA GLU A 195 -6.88 -8.62 13.00
C GLU A 195 -7.27 -7.26 13.62
N TYR A 196 -7.61 -6.28 12.77
CA TYR A 196 -8.06 -4.94 13.12
C TYR A 196 -9.44 -4.66 12.49
N PRO A 197 -10.54 -5.22 13.05
CA PRO A 197 -11.88 -5.07 12.48
C PRO A 197 -12.35 -3.61 12.38
N GLN A 198 -11.81 -2.74 13.24
CA GLN A 198 -12.14 -1.32 13.26
C GLN A 198 -11.72 -0.61 11.96
N ILE A 199 -10.72 -1.12 11.24
CA ILE A 199 -10.34 -0.59 9.91
C ILE A 199 -11.51 -0.67 8.93
N ALA A 200 -12.22 -1.80 8.89
CA ALA A 200 -13.38 -1.94 8.01
C ALA A 200 -14.52 -0.98 8.42
N LEU A 201 -14.71 -0.76 9.73
CA LEU A 201 -15.73 0.16 10.23
C LEU A 201 -15.44 1.62 9.86
N GLU A 202 -14.18 2.06 9.98
CA GLU A 202 -13.77 3.42 9.59
C GLU A 202 -13.87 3.63 8.09
N ILE A 203 -13.46 2.64 7.28
CA ILE A 203 -13.61 2.71 5.82
C ILE A 203 -15.09 2.78 5.42
N CYS A 204 -15.95 1.96 6.02
CA CYS A 204 -17.40 2.03 5.79
C CYS A 204 -17.97 3.41 6.16
N ARG A 205 -17.49 4.01 7.26
CA ARG A 205 -17.88 5.37 7.67
C ARG A 205 -17.44 6.42 6.66
N ALA A 206 -16.21 6.35 6.17
CA ALA A 206 -15.68 7.26 5.15
C ALA A 206 -16.48 7.18 3.85
N LEU A 207 -16.72 5.96 3.34
CA LEU A 207 -17.52 5.73 2.12
C LEU A 207 -18.97 6.22 2.29
N SER A 208 -19.59 5.98 3.46
CA SER A 208 -20.92 6.51 3.77
C SER A 208 -20.95 8.04 3.77
N GLY A 209 -19.90 8.69 4.28
CA GLY A 209 -19.70 10.13 4.21
C GLY A 209 -19.63 10.64 2.77
N ARG A 210 -18.86 9.96 1.91
CA ARG A 210 -18.73 10.30 0.48
C ARG A 210 -20.06 10.21 -0.27
N ILE A 211 -20.83 9.15 -0.07
CA ILE A 211 -22.18 9.01 -0.67
C ILE A 211 -23.08 10.18 -0.28
N ARG A 212 -23.08 10.57 0.99
CA ARG A 212 -23.88 11.69 1.49
C ARG A 212 -23.51 13.01 0.80
N ARG A 213 -22.21 13.30 0.68
CA ARG A 213 -21.71 14.51 -0.01
C ARG A 213 -22.06 14.51 -1.50
N LEU A 214 -22.02 13.36 -2.16
CA LEU A 214 -22.44 13.23 -3.56
C LEU A 214 -23.95 13.48 -3.73
N HIS A 215 -24.80 12.94 -2.85
CA HIS A 215 -26.24 13.22 -2.86
C HIS A 215 -26.55 14.70 -2.64
N ASP A 216 -25.82 15.39 -1.75
CA ASP A 216 -26.01 16.82 -1.49
C ASP A 216 -25.64 17.71 -2.70
N LYS A 217 -24.71 17.25 -3.56
CA LYS A 217 -24.34 17.94 -4.80
C LYS A 217 -25.39 17.82 -5.90
N ILE A 218 -26.12 16.70 -5.97
CA ILE A 218 -27.19 16.47 -6.97
C ILE A 218 -28.44 17.29 -6.66
N ARG A 219 -28.63 17.71 -5.40
CA ARG A 219 -29.82 18.46 -4.95
C ARG A 219 -29.72 19.98 -5.09
N LYS A 220 -28.63 20.50 -5.66
CA LYS A 220 -28.44 21.92 -5.99
C LYS A 220 -28.48 22.12 -7.49
#